data_AF-A0A7U6GIQ8-F1
#
_entry.id   AF-A0A7U6GIQ8-F1
#
_cell.length_a   1.000
_cell.length_b   1.000
_cell.length_c   1.000
_cell.angle_alpha   90.00
_cell.angle_beta   90.00
_cell.angle_gamma   90.00
#
_symmetry.space_group_name_H-M   'P 1'
#
loop_
_entity.id
_entity.type
_entity.pdbx_description
1 polymer ?
#
loop_
_entity_poly.entity_id
_entity_poly.type
_entity_poly.pdbx_seq_one_letter_code
_entity_poly.pdbx_strand_id
1 'polypeptide(L)' 'MPYFVYEVVTHPDSGAKLLTYLETYPKYREAKLRVKEERDAHPDRDQQEFRLVFAKNQVEAEKLLSIPRDERVIGDI' A
#
# COMPACT_ATOMS: atom_id res chain seq x y z
N MET A 1 9.46 1.00 14.33
CA MET A 1 9.55 1.31 12.89
C MET A 1 8.13 1.26 12.36
N PRO A 2 7.63 2.35 11.75
CA PRO A 2 6.24 2.45 11.32
C PRO A 2 5.96 1.76 9.97
N TYR A 3 4.69 1.51 9.73
CA TYR A 3 4.11 0.96 8.51
C TYR A 3 3.38 2.08 7.78
N PHE A 4 3.79 2.36 6.56
CA PHE A 4 3.17 3.34 5.68
C PHE A 4 2.18 2.62 4.77
N VAL A 5 0.96 3.10 4.69
CA VAL A 5 -0.08 2.56 3.83
C VAL A 5 -0.20 3.46 2.60
N TYR A 6 -0.12 2.82 1.45
CA TYR A 6 -0.25 3.46 0.15
C TYR A 6 -1.36 2.78 -0.64
N GLU A 7 -2.11 3.61 -1.33
CA GLU A 7 -3.02 3.18 -2.36
C GLU A 7 -2.31 3.29 -3.71
N VAL A 8 -2.47 2.25 -4.52
CA VAL A 8 -1.93 2.10 -5.86
C VAL A 8 -3.11 2.01 -6.80
N VAL A 9 -3.45 3.12 -7.45
CA VAL A 9 -4.53 3.16 -8.44
C VAL A 9 -3.92 3.00 -9.82
N THR A 10 -4.25 1.93 -10.52
CA THR A 10 -3.83 1.71 -11.90
C THR A 10 -4.92 2.24 -12.82
N HIS A 11 -4.65 3.36 -13.50
CA HIS A 11 -5.59 3.91 -14.47
C HIS A 11 -5.59 3.03 -15.74
N PRO A 12 -6.75 2.50 -16.16
CA PRO A 12 -6.85 1.63 -17.33
C PRO A 12 -6.54 2.39 -18.63
N ASP A 13 -6.77 3.70 -18.65
CA ASP A 13 -6.65 4.54 -19.84
C ASP A 13 -5.20 4.88 -20.20
N SER A 14 -4.34 5.07 -19.20
CA SER A 14 -2.93 5.46 -19.39
C SER A 14 -1.93 4.39 -18.94
N GLY A 15 -2.38 3.33 -18.24
CA GLY A 15 -1.49 2.38 -17.57
C GLY A 15 -0.66 3.01 -16.45
N ALA A 16 -0.97 4.26 -16.08
CA ALA A 16 -0.28 5.00 -15.05
C ALA A 16 -0.70 4.47 -13.67
N LYS A 17 0.30 4.20 -12.82
CA LYS A 17 0.08 3.82 -11.42
C LYS A 17 0.19 5.05 -10.56
N LEU A 18 -0.93 5.48 -9.98
CA LEU A 18 -0.97 6.55 -9.00
C LEU A 18 -0.66 5.95 -7.63
N LEU A 19 0.38 6.48 -6.97
CA LEU A 19 0.77 6.06 -5.63
C LEU A 19 0.31 7.14 -4.64
N THR A 20 -0.81 6.91 -3.98
CA THR A 20 -1.39 7.84 -2.99
C THR A 20 -0.97 7.39 -1.60
N TYR A 21 -0.23 8.25 -0.89
CA TYR A 21 0.02 8.05 0.54
C TYR A 21 -1.30 8.24 1.31
N LEU A 22 -1.72 7.22 2.03
CA LEU A 22 -2.93 7.28 2.86
C LEU A 22 -2.56 7.70 4.27
N GLU A 23 -1.84 6.84 4.98
CA GLU A 23 -1.54 7.05 6.40
C GLU A 23 -0.36 6.20 6.89
N THR A 24 0.19 6.56 8.05
CA THR A 24 1.30 5.84 8.68
C THR A 24 0.88 5.33 10.05
N TYR A 25 1.13 4.05 10.29
CA TYR A 25 0.78 3.37 11.54
C TYR A 25 2.03 2.88 12.27
N PRO A 26 2.09 2.99 13.60
CA PRO A 26 3.20 2.43 14.37
C PRO A 26 3.15 0.89 14.44
N LYS A 27 1.97 0.28 14.26
CA LYS A 27 1.75 -1.17 14.36
C LYS A 27 1.23 -1.76 13.06
N TYR A 28 1.78 -2.92 12.69
CA TYR A 28 1.34 -3.70 11.53
C TYR A 28 -0.16 -4.02 11.54
N ARG A 29 -0.69 -4.36 12.72
CA ARG A 29 -2.10 -4.76 12.87
C ARG A 29 -3.07 -3.64 12.49
N GLU A 30 -2.73 -2.39 12.83
CA GLU A 30 -3.54 -1.21 12.49
C GLU A 30 -3.46 -0.92 10.99
N ALA A 31 -2.25 -0.96 10.40
CA ALA A 31 -2.07 -0.81 8.96
C ALA A 31 -2.84 -1.87 8.16
N LYS A 32 -2.80 -3.15 8.59
CA LYS A 32 -3.54 -4.24 7.95
C LYS A 32 -5.05 -4.03 8.05
N LEU A 33 -5.53 -3.59 9.21
CA LEU A 33 -6.95 -3.33 9.42
C LEU A 33 -7.43 -2.24 8.45
N ARG A 34 -6.68 -1.14 8.37
CA ARG A 34 -6.99 -0.04 7.43
C ARG A 34 -7.01 -0.52 5.98
N VAL A 35 -5.98 -1.24 5.53
CA VAL A 35 -5.94 -1.82 4.17
C VAL A 35 -7.13 -2.74 3.89
N LYS A 36 -7.55 -3.52 4.90
CA LYS A 36 -8.72 -4.38 4.79
C LYS A 36 -10.01 -3.59 4.71
N GLU A 37 -10.17 -2.56 5.54
CA GLU A 37 -11.34 -1.67 5.52
C GLU A 37 -11.46 -0.93 4.19
N GLU A 38 -10.36 -0.39 3.65
CA GLU A 38 -10.38 0.25 2.33
C GLU A 38 -10.73 -0.75 1.22
N ARG A 39 -10.20 -1.99 1.29
CA ARG A 39 -10.57 -3.06 0.36
C ARG A 39 -12.03 -3.50 0.45
N ASP A 40 -12.66 -3.33 1.61
CA ASP A 40 -14.07 -3.68 1.84
C ASP A 40 -14.97 -2.54 1.37
N ALA A 41 -14.55 -1.29 1.61
CA ALA A 41 -15.21 -0.08 1.13
C ALA A 41 -15.14 0.09 -0.41
N HIS A 42 -14.06 -0.40 -1.04
CA HIS A 42 -13.82 -0.34 -2.48
C HIS A 42 -13.81 -1.76 -3.10
N PRO A 43 -14.98 -2.34 -3.42
CA PRO A 43 -15.07 -3.67 -4.01
C PRO A 43 -14.55 -3.74 -5.45
N ASP A 44 -14.39 -2.60 -6.13
CA ASP A 44 -13.82 -2.47 -7.48
C ASP A 44 -12.29 -2.67 -7.43
N ARG A 45 -11.89 -3.94 -7.40
CA ARG A 45 -10.50 -4.38 -7.23
C ARG A 45 -9.66 -4.36 -8.49
N ASP A 46 -10.25 -4.17 -9.66
CA ASP A 46 -9.52 -4.25 -10.94
C ASP A 46 -8.52 -3.11 -11.12
N GLN A 47 -8.69 -2.00 -10.40
CA GLN A 47 -7.88 -0.78 -10.59
C GLN A 47 -7.31 -0.19 -9.29
N GLN A 48 -7.77 -0.63 -8.11
CA GLN A 48 -7.35 -0.08 -6.82
C GLN A 48 -6.67 -1.17 -5.98
N GLU A 49 -5.37 -1.04 -5.76
CA GLU A 49 -4.58 -1.92 -4.91
C GLU A 49 -4.11 -1.16 -3.67
N PHE A 50 -4.19 -1.77 -2.49
CA PHE A 50 -3.68 -1.19 -1.26
C PHE A 50 -2.42 -1.94 -0.84
N ARG A 51 -1.30 -1.21 -0.76
CA ARG A 51 0.01 -1.73 -0.33
C ARG A 51 0.40 -1.12 1.00
N LEU A 52 1.12 -1.90 1.77
CA LEU A 52 1.72 -1.43 3.01
C LEU A 52 3.23 -1.62 2.92
N VAL A 53 3.96 -0.64 3.39
CA VAL A 53 5.41 -0.56 3.30
C VAL A 53 5.97 -0.32 4.69
N PHE A 54 6.90 -1.18 5.09
CA PHE A 54 7.63 -1.01 6.33
C PHE A 54 8.88 -0.17 6.06
N ALA A 55 8.91 1.05 6.61
CA ALA A 55 10.01 1.97 6.38
C ALA A 55 10.32 2.79 7.62
N LYS A 56 11.48 3.46 7.60
CA LYS A 56 11.89 4.35 8.69
C LYS A 56 11.32 5.75 8.53
N ASN A 57 11.12 6.20 7.28
CA ASN A 57 10.60 7.50 6.88
C ASN A 57 9.86 7.39 5.53
N GLN A 58 9.03 8.37 5.20
CA GLN A 58 8.25 8.41 3.95
C GLN A 58 9.13 8.29 2.70
N VAL A 59 10.28 8.96 2.66
CA VAL A 59 11.24 8.90 1.53
C VAL A 59 11.72 7.46 1.25
N GLU A 60 11.98 6.68 2.30
CA GLU A 60 12.35 5.26 2.13
C GLU A 60 11.14 4.42 1.69
N ALA A 61 9.95 4.75 2.19
CA ALA A 61 8.73 4.07 1.83
C ALA A 61 8.39 4.25 0.34
N GLU A 62 8.45 5.47 -0.17
CA GLU A 62 8.27 5.79 -1.59
C GLU A 62 9.31 5.10 -2.46
N LYS A 63 10.58 5.07 -2.02
CA LYS A 63 11.65 4.39 -2.73
C LYS A 63 11.39 2.88 -2.82
N LEU A 64 10.95 2.26 -1.73
CA LEU A 64 10.57 0.84 -1.71
C LEU A 64 9.32 0.55 -2.56
N LEU A 65 8.37 1.48 -2.62
CA LEU A 65 7.15 1.37 -3.42
C LEU A 65 7.43 1.54 -4.93
N SER A 66 8.39 2.40 -5.27
CA SER A 66 8.82 2.70 -6.64
C SER A 66 9.72 1.61 -7.25
N ILE A 67 10.45 0.85 -6.42
CA ILE A 67 11.23 -0.30 -6.88
C ILE A 67 10.25 -1.45 -7.18
N PRO A 68 10.16 -1.94 -8.43
CA PRO A 68 9.38 -3.13 -8.76
C PRO A 68 10.11 -4.35 -8.23
N ARG A 69 10.02 -4.61 -6.92
CA ARG A 69 10.57 -5.81 -6.31
C ARG A 69 9.44 -6.67 -5.75
N ASP A 70 9.42 -7.88 -6.30
CA ASP A 70 8.58 -9.05 -6.05
C ASP A 70 8.65 -9.59 -4.60
N GLU A 71 8.93 -8.75 -3.61
CA GLU A 71 9.16 -9.23 -2.25
C GLU A 71 7.86 -9.20 -1.45
N ARG A 72 7.18 -10.34 -1.55
CA ARG A 72 6.21 -10.87 -0.58
C ARG A 72 6.50 -10.38 0.84
N VAL A 73 5.74 -9.39 1.28
CA VAL A 73 5.30 -9.31 2.67
C VAL A 73 3.88 -8.80 2.50
N ILE A 74 2.87 -9.58 2.85
CA ILE A 74 2.35 -9.58 4.20
C ILE A 74 1.35 -10.74 4.36
N GLY A 75 1.60 -11.60 5.35
CA GLY A 75 0.58 -12.46 5.95
C GLY A 75 0.79 -13.95 5.76
N ASP A 76 1.97 -14.47 6.10
CA ASP A 76 2.08 -15.85 6.57
C ASP A 76 1.25 -15.98 7.86
N ILE A 77 0.30 -16.93 7.85
CA ILE A 77 -0.13 -17.88 8.89
C ILE A 77 -1.38 -18.60 8.37
#